data_AF-A0A1Q6IWR6-F1
#
_entry.id   AF-A0A1Q6IWR6-F1
#
_cell.length_a   1.000
_cell.length_b   1.000
_cell.length_c   1.000
_cell.angle_alpha   90.00
_cell.angle_beta   90.00
_cell.angle_gamma   90.00
#
_symmetry.space_group_name_H-M   'P 1'
#
loop_
_entity.id
_entity.type
_entity.pdbx_description
1 polymer ?
#
loop_
_entity_poly.entity_id
_entity_poly.type
_entity_poly.pdbx_seq_one_letter_code
_entity_poly.pdbx_strand_id
1 'polypeptide(L)' 'MDDATEGLTQLSVWSSDFYTQSNGVAGSIAAALLGVALIFVVWALAMKKENARSYLLAWIVCVIFTVLFIL' A
#
# COMPACT_ATOMS: atom_id res chain seq x y z
N MET A 1 -18.34 -19.75 -32.18
CA MET A 1 -18.57 -18.30 -31.96
C MET A 1 -18.98 -18.09 -30.52
N ASP A 2 -19.91 -18.91 -30.00
CA ASP A 2 -20.22 -19.01 -28.56
C ASP A 2 -18.99 -19.30 -27.68
N ASP A 3 -18.19 -20.32 -28.00
CA ASP A 3 -17.00 -20.66 -27.19
C ASP A 3 -15.97 -19.52 -27.06
N ALA A 4 -15.85 -18.69 -28.11
CA ALA A 4 -14.96 -17.53 -28.11
C ALA A 4 -15.52 -16.39 -27.25
N THR A 5 -16.84 -16.22 -27.23
CA THR A 5 -17.54 -15.26 -26.38
C THR A 5 -17.51 -15.69 -24.91
N GLU A 6 -17.66 -16.99 -24.62
CA GLU A 6 -17.50 -17.53 -23.28
C GLU A 6 -16.06 -17.41 -22.78
N GLY A 7 -15.07 -17.76 -23.59
CA GLY A 7 -13.66 -17.62 -23.25
C GLY A 7 -13.27 -16.16 -22.97
N LEU A 8 -13.78 -15.22 -23.77
CA LEU A 8 -13.57 -13.78 -23.54
C LEU A 8 -14.23 -13.29 -22.25
N THR A 9 -15.44 -13.80 -21.94
CA THR A 9 -16.15 -13.48 -20.70
C THR A 9 -15.38 -13.98 -19.48
N GLN A 10 -14.86 -15.21 -19.53
CA GLN A 10 -14.03 -15.77 -18.45
C GLN A 10 -12.74 -14.99 -18.26
N LEU A 11 -12.07 -14.60 -19.36
CA LEU A 11 -10.85 -13.79 -19.28
C LEU A 11 -11.13 -12.40 -18.68
N SER A 12 -12.27 -11.81 -19.01
CA SER A 12 -12.71 -10.54 -18.43
C SER A 12 -12.92 -10.65 -16.92
N VAL A 13 -13.61 -11.70 -16.46
CA VAL A 13 -13.82 -11.95 -15.02
C VAL A 13 -12.49 -12.16 -14.31
N TRP A 14 -11.62 -13.02 -14.84
CA TRP A 14 -10.29 -13.25 -14.27
C TRP A 14 -9.46 -11.97 -14.19
N SER A 15 -9.51 -11.13 -15.22
CA SER A 15 -8.79 -9.85 -15.21
C SER A 15 -9.29 -8.93 -14.10
N SER A 16 -10.61 -8.82 -13.93
CA SER A 16 -11.22 -8.01 -12.86
C SER A 16 -10.86 -8.52 -11.47
N ASP A 17 -10.89 -9.84 -11.27
CA ASP A 17 -10.50 -10.48 -10.02
C ASP A 17 -9.01 -10.27 -9.73
N PHE A 18 -8.17 -10.36 -10.76
CA PHE A 18 -6.73 -10.09 -10.65
C PHE A 18 -6.45 -8.64 -10.28
N TYR A 19 -7.13 -7.66 -10.90
CA TYR A 19 -7.00 -6.24 -10.54
C TYR A 19 -7.41 -5.99 -9.08
N THR A 20 -8.52 -6.58 -8.66
CA THR A 20 -9.03 -6.43 -7.30
C THR A 20 -8.07 -7.02 -6.26
N GLN A 21 -7.58 -8.24 -6.49
CA GLN A 21 -6.60 -8.87 -5.60
C GLN A 21 -5.27 -8.10 -5.60
N SER A 22 -4.79 -7.66 -6.76
CA SER A 22 -3.53 -6.93 -6.87
C SER A 22 -3.59 -5.61 -6.09
N ASN A 23 -4.69 -4.86 -6.16
CA ASN A 23 -4.89 -3.66 -5.36
C ASN A 23 -4.91 -3.98 -3.85
N GLY A 24 -5.60 -5.05 -3.44
CA GLY A 24 -5.62 -5.47 -2.04
C GLY A 24 -4.23 -5.85 -1.51
N VAL A 25 -3.43 -6.56 -2.32
CA VAL A 25 -2.04 -6.92 -1.97
C VAL A 25 -1.14 -5.69 -1.92
N ALA A 26 -1.26 -4.78 -2.89
CA ALA A 26 -0.50 -3.53 -2.90
C ALA A 26 -0.77 -2.68 -1.64
N GLY A 27 -2.03 -2.54 -1.24
CA GLY A 27 -2.41 -1.87 0.01
C GLY A 27 -1.84 -2.56 1.25
N SER A 28 -1.88 -3.89 1.29
CA SER A 28 -1.32 -4.68 2.40
C SER A 28 0.19 -4.52 2.53
N ILE A 29 0.92 -4.52 1.42
CA ILE A 29 2.38 -4.30 1.40
C ILE A 29 2.70 -2.87 1.84
N ALA A 30 1.97 -1.87 1.33
CA ALA A 30 2.19 -0.48 1.70
C ALA A 30 1.95 -0.26 3.21
N ALA A 31 0.90 -0.86 3.77
CA ALA A 31 0.62 -0.84 5.20
C ALA A 31 1.75 -1.49 6.02
N ALA A 32 2.27 -2.64 5.58
CA ALA A 32 3.37 -3.33 6.25
C ALA A 32 4.65 -2.48 6.26
N LEU A 33 5.00 -1.84 5.13
CA LEU A 33 6.17 -0.96 5.03
C LEU A 33 6.06 0.25 5.96
N LEU A 34 4.87 0.87 6.05
CA LEU A 34 4.63 1.97 6.98
C LEU A 34 4.76 1.54 8.45
N GLY A 35 4.30 0.32 8.78
CA GLY A 35 4.44 -0.28 10.10
C GLY A 35 5.90 -0.47 10.52
N VAL A 36 6.74 -1.02 9.62
CA VAL A 36 8.17 -1.18 9.90
C VAL A 36 8.87 0.18 10.01
N ALA A 37 8.53 1.14 9.14
CA ALA A 37 9.10 2.48 9.18
C ALA A 37 8.79 3.22 10.50
N LEU A 38 7.61 2.98 11.09
CA LEU A 38 7.22 3.60 12.36
C LEU A 38 8.17 3.23 13.51
N ILE A 39 8.69 2.00 13.54
CA ILE A 39 9.63 1.55 14.58
C ILE A 39 10.88 2.44 14.59
N PHE A 40 11.44 2.75 13.42
CA PHE A 40 12.59 3.63 13.29
C PHE A 40 12.29 5.06 13.71
N VAL A 41 11.10 5.58 13.38
CA VAL A 41 10.67 6.92 13.75
C VAL A 41 10.52 7.05 15.27
N VAL A 42 9.87 6.08 15.91
CA VAL A 42 9.70 6.04 17.37
C VAL A 42 11.05 5.94 18.07
N TRP A 43 11.95 5.09 17.59
CA TRP A 43 13.31 4.98 18.12
C TRP A 43 14.08 6.30 18.02
N ALA A 44 14.05 6.95 16.84
CA ALA A 44 14.71 8.23 16.62
C ALA A 44 14.16 9.34 17.54
N LEU A 45 12.84 9.31 17.80
CA LEU A 45 12.17 10.21 18.73
C LEU A 45 12.59 9.96 20.18
N ALA A 46 12.64 8.69 20.60
CA ALA A 46 13.04 8.30 21.95
C ALA A 46 14.50 8.69 22.26
N MET A 47 15.41 8.56 21.28
CA MET A 47 16.80 8.98 21.43
C MET A 47 17.02 10.50 21.30
N LYS A 48 15.94 11.30 21.20
CA LYS A 48 15.98 12.77 21.03
C LYS A 48 16.97 13.21 19.94
N LYS A 49 17.05 12.46 18.85
CA LYS A 49 17.91 12.82 17.72
C LYS A 49 17.47 14.19 17.18
N GLU A 50 18.43 15.03 16.80
CA GLU A 50 18.20 16.42 16.40
C GLU A 50 17.15 16.56 15.27
N ASN A 51 17.05 15.54 14.40
CA ASN A 51 16.11 15.49 13.27
C ASN A 51 14.85 14.63 13.51
N ALA A 52 14.60 14.15 14.73
CA ALA A 52 13.49 13.24 15.03
C ALA A 52 12.11 13.78 14.61
N ARG A 53 11.89 15.09 14.78
CA ARG A 53 10.65 15.75 14.36
C ARG A 53 10.46 15.73 12.84
N SER A 54 11.54 15.85 12.08
CA SER A 54 11.51 15.80 10.63
C SER A 54 11.19 14.38 10.12
N TYR A 55 11.77 13.34 10.75
CA TYR A 55 11.42 11.95 10.45
C TYR A 55 9.95 11.62 10.77
N LEU A 56 9.42 12.18 11.86
CA LEU A 56 8.01 12.01 12.22
C LEU A 56 7.08 12.70 11.21
N LEU A 57 7.39 13.93 10.81
CA LEU A 57 6.64 14.64 9.77
C LEU A 57 6.67 13.89 8.43
N ALA A 58 7.84 13.42 8.00
CA ALA A 58 7.98 12.64 6.78
C ALA A 58 7.14 11.34 6.84
N TRP A 59 7.15 10.65 7.98
CA TRP A 59 6.34 9.45 8.16
C TRP A 59 4.83 9.76 8.10
N ILE A 60 4.36 10.82 8.76
CA ILE A 60 2.96 11.25 8.70
C ILE A 60 2.53 11.57 7.25
N VAL A 61 3.37 12.30 6.51
CA VAL A 61 3.09 12.61 5.10
C VAL A 61 3.00 11.31 4.27
N CYS A 62 3.92 10.37 4.46
CA CYS A 62 3.87 9.07 3.80
C CYS A 62 2.59 8.28 4.15
N VAL A 63 2.15 8.28 5.41
CA VAL A 63 0.90 7.62 5.83
C VAL A 63 -0.29 8.23 5.13
N ILE A 64 -0.39 9.57 5.10
CA ILE A 64 -1.50 10.27 4.44
C ILE A 64 -1.55 9.93 2.94
N PHE A 65 -0.41 9.95 2.26
CA PHE A 65 -0.35 9.59 0.84
C PHE A 65 -0.77 8.14 0.59
N THR A 66 -0.29 7.19 1.38
CA THR A 66 -0.66 5.78 1.23
C THR A 66 -2.15 5.55 1.47
N VAL A 67 -2.74 6.23 2.46
CA VAL A 67 -4.19 6.13 2.74
C VAL A 67 -5.04 6.76 1.64
N LEU A 68 -4.59 7.86 1.02
CA LEU A 68 -5.39 8.57 0.01
C LEU A 68 -5.29 7.97 -1.40
N PHE A 69 -4.17 7.32 -1.72
CA PHE A 69 -3.86 6.91 -3.10
C PHE A 69 -3.66 5.41 -3.30
N ILE A 70 -3.51 4.62 -2.23
CA ILE A 70 -3.19 3.18 -2.33
C ILE A 70 -4.23 2.31 -1.61
N LEU A 71 -4.69 2.70 -0.43
CA LEU A 71 -5.77 2.03 0.31
C LEU A 71 -7.14 2.56 -0.12
#